data_AF-A0A9W8FF35-F1
#
_entry.id   AF-A0A9W8FF35-F1
#
_cell.length_a   1.000
_cell.length_b   1.000
_cell.length_c   1.000
_cell.angle_alpha   90.00
_cell.angle_beta   90.00
_cell.angle_gamma   90.00
#
_symmetry.space_group_name_H-M   'P 1'
#
loop_
_entity.id
_entity.type
_entity.pdbx_description
1 polymer ?
#
loop_
_entity_poly.entity_id
_entity_poly.type
_entity_poly.pdbx_seq_one_letter_code
_entity_poly.pdbx_strand_id
1 'polypeptide(L)'
;MCRVTTGIVGYPVNASARPELIQLYKKTLDELKTKIPEKAAYRQSVEAFTTHRLKIAEENEDVAEIEKLADAGQIEELISQAQDEIKLISKMAEWRAWEPLEDQIPPRQWEYFKKAPSTE
;
A
#
# COMPACT_ATOMS: atom_id res chain seq x y z
N MET A 1 -14.23 -13.24 -21.10
CA MET A 1 -14.65 -12.06 -21.86
C MET A 1 -13.67 -10.94 -21.54
N CYS A 2 -13.01 -10.34 -22.53
CA CYS A 2 -12.10 -9.21 -22.28
C CYS A 2 -12.93 -7.96 -21.98
N ARG A 3 -12.63 -7.28 -20.88
CA ARG A 3 -13.32 -6.04 -20.49
C ARG A 3 -13.00 -4.92 -21.48
N VAL A 4 -14.00 -4.11 -21.85
CA VAL A 4 -13.87 -3.11 -22.93
C VAL A 4 -13.39 -1.76 -22.43
N THR A 5 -13.78 -1.38 -21.21
CA THR A 5 -13.34 -0.13 -20.56
C THR A 5 -13.31 -0.30 -19.05
N THR A 6 -12.44 0.46 -18.39
CA THR A 6 -12.37 0.50 -16.93
C THR A 6 -13.42 1.41 -16.30
N GLY A 7 -13.99 2.33 -17.08
CA GLY A 7 -14.86 3.40 -16.58
C GLY A 7 -14.11 4.51 -15.84
N ILE A 8 -12.79 4.41 -15.72
CA ILE A 8 -11.92 5.39 -15.06
C ILE A 8 -11.00 6.01 -16.12
N VAL A 9 -10.93 7.34 -16.14
CA VAL A 9 -10.05 8.04 -17.08
C VAL A 9 -8.58 7.81 -16.69
N GLY A 10 -7.74 7.44 -17.66
CA GLY A 10 -6.31 7.24 -17.47
C GLY A 10 -5.88 5.81 -17.12
N TYR A 11 -6.83 4.89 -16.91
CA TYR A 11 -6.56 3.47 -16.67
C TYR A 11 -7.02 2.62 -17.87
N PRO A 12 -6.13 2.30 -18.83
CA PRO A 12 -6.49 1.41 -19.93
C PRO A 12 -6.65 -0.03 -19.43
N VAL A 13 -7.59 -0.78 -20.02
CA VAL A 13 -7.77 -2.21 -19.69
C VAL A 13 -6.52 -2.98 -20.09
N ASN A 14 -5.99 -3.76 -19.15
CA ASN A 14 -4.82 -4.59 -19.39
C ASN A 14 -5.22 -6.06 -19.52
N ALA A 15 -5.00 -6.65 -20.70
CA ALA A 15 -5.33 -8.04 -20.98
C ALA A 15 -4.49 -9.06 -20.18
N SER A 16 -3.33 -8.65 -19.66
CA SER A 16 -2.42 -9.48 -18.85
C SER A 16 -2.23 -8.91 -17.44
N ALA A 17 -3.28 -8.32 -16.87
CA ALA A 17 -3.23 -7.69 -15.54
C ALA A 17 -2.81 -8.65 -14.41
N ARG A 18 -3.34 -9.87 -14.37
CA ARG A 18 -3.03 -10.87 -13.33
C ARG A 18 -1.54 -11.23 -13.26
N PRO A 19 -0.88 -11.71 -14.34
CA PRO A 19 0.53 -12.06 -14.26
C PRO A 19 1.42 -10.85 -13.95
N GLU A 20 1.08 -9.66 -14.43
CA GLU A 20 1.78 -8.42 -14.07
C GLU A 20 1.67 -8.11 -12.58
N LEU A 21 0.46 -8.19 -12.02
CA LEU A 21 0.21 -7.97 -10.60
C LEU A 21 1.02 -8.92 -9.70
N ILE A 22 1.05 -10.22 -10.04
CA ILE A 22 1.82 -11.23 -9.32
C ILE A 22 3.31 -10.90 -9.36
N GLN A 23 3.84 -10.52 -10.53
CA GLN A 23 5.25 -10.13 -10.66
C GLN A 23 5.57 -8.89 -9.82
N LEU A 24 4.70 -7.89 -9.82
CA LEU A 24 4.87 -6.66 -9.04
C LEU A 24 4.85 -6.94 -7.54
N TYR A 25 3.95 -7.78 -7.04
CA TYR A 25 3.92 -8.14 -5.62
C TYR A 25 5.15 -8.93 -5.19
N LYS A 26 5.63 -9.88 -6.01
CA LYS A 26 6.88 -10.61 -5.73
C LYS A 26 8.06 -9.65 -5.65
N LYS A 27 8.18 -8.73 -6.62
CA LYS A 27 9.19 -7.68 -6.62
C LYS A 27 9.08 -6.76 -5.38
N THR A 28 7.87 -6.39 -4.99
CA THR A 28 7.62 -5.55 -3.80
C THR A 28 8.13 -6.24 -2.54
N LEU A 29 7.82 -7.53 -2.35
CA LEU A 29 8.31 -8.31 -1.22
C LEU A 29 9.84 -8.45 -1.20
N ASP A 30 10.46 -8.62 -2.37
CA ASP A 30 11.93 -8.72 -2.49
C ASP A 30 12.62 -7.38 -2.16
N GLU A 31 12.10 -6.27 -2.68
CA GLU A 31 12.62 -4.94 -2.38
C GLU A 31 12.45 -4.57 -0.90
N LEU A 32 11.31 -4.91 -0.32
CA LEU A 32 11.03 -4.66 1.09
C LEU A 32 11.99 -5.42 2.01
N LYS A 33 12.25 -6.71 1.73
CA LYS A 33 13.22 -7.53 2.47
C LYS A 33 14.65 -7.00 2.38
N THR A 34 15.01 -6.46 1.21
CA THR A 34 16.37 -5.95 0.95
C THR A 34 16.62 -4.60 1.61
N LYS A 35 15.63 -3.69 1.58
CA LYS A 35 15.82 -2.28 1.96
C LYS A 35 15.38 -1.96 3.38
N ILE A 36 14.46 -2.74 3.98
CA ILE A 36 13.79 -2.37 5.24
C ILE A 36 14.00 -3.44 6.33
N PRO A 37 14.37 -3.05 7.58
CA PRO A 37 14.54 -3.99 8.67
C PRO A 37 13.21 -4.63 9.13
N GLU A 38 13.25 -5.88 9.59
CA GLU A 38 12.08 -6.69 9.98
C GLU A 38 11.27 -6.08 11.14
N LYS A 39 11.94 -5.34 12.02
CA LYS A 39 11.29 -4.68 13.16
C LYS A 39 10.46 -3.45 12.77
N ALA A 40 10.65 -2.90 11.57
CA ALA A 40 9.89 -1.73 11.14
C ALA A 40 8.41 -2.06 11.01
N ALA A 41 7.53 -1.27 11.65
CA ALA A 41 6.09 -1.45 11.55
C ALA A 41 5.60 -1.39 10.10
N TYR A 42 6.17 -0.49 9.30
CA TYR A 42 5.88 -0.38 7.87
C TYR A 42 6.11 -1.70 7.12
N ARG A 43 7.23 -2.39 7.38
CA ARG A 43 7.52 -3.68 6.73
C ARG A 43 6.47 -4.74 7.07
N GLN A 44 6.09 -4.85 8.35
CA GLN A 44 5.11 -5.84 8.80
C GLN A 44 3.74 -5.59 8.16
N SER A 45 3.29 -4.34 8.10
CA SER A 45 2.04 -3.97 7.44
C SER A 45 2.08 -4.29 5.95
N VAL A 46 3.17 -3.92 5.26
CA VAL A 46 3.32 -4.14 3.81
C VAL A 46 3.41 -5.61 3.45
N GLU A 47 4.17 -6.40 4.21
CA GLU A 47 4.22 -7.85 4.04
C GLU A 47 2.84 -8.48 4.23
N ALA A 48 2.10 -8.11 5.29
CA ALA A 48 0.80 -8.70 5.57
C ALA A 48 -0.22 -8.47 4.44
N PHE A 49 -0.39 -7.23 3.97
CA PHE A 49 -1.36 -6.98 2.90
C PHE A 49 -0.88 -7.54 1.54
N THR A 50 0.42 -7.44 1.24
CA THR A 50 0.96 -7.88 -0.06
C THR A 50 0.89 -9.39 -0.18
N THR A 51 1.22 -10.13 0.87
CA THR A 51 1.09 -11.60 0.88
C THR A 51 -0.36 -12.05 0.79
N HIS A 52 -1.29 -11.37 1.48
CA HIS A 52 -2.72 -11.64 1.38
C HIS A 52 -3.24 -11.44 -0.05
N ARG A 53 -2.94 -10.28 -0.67
CA ARG A 53 -3.37 -9.98 -2.05
C ARG A 53 -2.69 -10.88 -3.08
N LEU A 54 -1.42 -11.21 -2.89
CA LEU A 54 -0.69 -12.16 -3.73
C LEU A 54 -1.35 -13.54 -3.71
N LYS A 55 -1.71 -14.04 -2.52
CA LYS A 55 -2.40 -15.32 -2.38
C LYS A 55 -3.73 -15.34 -3.13
N ILE A 56 -4.53 -14.29 -3.00
CA ILE A 56 -5.80 -14.16 -3.75
C ILE A 56 -5.56 -14.20 -5.27
N ALA A 57 -4.55 -13.47 -5.76
CA ALA A 57 -4.21 -13.42 -7.18
C ALA A 57 -3.64 -14.75 -7.73
N GLU A 58 -2.98 -15.55 -6.90
CA GLU A 58 -2.49 -16.87 -7.26
C GLU A 58 -3.61 -17.92 -7.27
N GLU A 59 -4.50 -17.90 -6.27
CA GLU A 59 -5.61 -18.87 -6.11
C GLU A 59 -6.74 -18.68 -7.12
N ASN A 60 -6.95 -17.46 -7.62
CA ASN A 60 -8.05 -17.15 -8.53
C ASN A 60 -7.52 -16.79 -9.93
N GLU A 61 -8.16 -17.32 -10.97
CA GLU A 61 -7.85 -16.97 -12.36
C GLU A 61 -8.76 -15.87 -12.91
N ASP A 62 -9.99 -15.77 -12.37
CA ASP A 62 -10.96 -14.77 -12.80
C ASP A 62 -10.70 -13.41 -12.13
N VAL A 63 -10.67 -12.36 -12.94
CA VAL A 63 -10.42 -10.99 -12.50
C VAL A 63 -11.54 -10.49 -11.60
N ALA A 64 -12.80 -10.85 -11.89
CA ALA A 64 -13.94 -10.39 -11.11
C ALA A 64 -13.92 -10.94 -9.66
N GLU A 65 -13.52 -12.20 -9.49
CA GLU A 65 -13.36 -12.79 -8.16
C GLU A 65 -12.17 -12.20 -7.41
N ILE A 66 -11.06 -11.92 -8.10
CA ILE A 66 -9.90 -11.22 -7.50
C ILE A 66 -10.33 -9.84 -6.97
N GLU A 67 -11.06 -9.05 -7.76
CA GLU A 67 -11.51 -7.71 -7.37
C GLU A 67 -12.42 -7.76 -6.14
N LYS A 68 -13.34 -8.73 -6.11
CA LYS A 68 -14.27 -8.93 -4.99
C LYS A 68 -13.56 -9.39 -3.71
N LEU A 69 -12.58 -10.29 -3.81
CA LEU A 69 -11.85 -10.82 -2.65
C LEU A 69 -10.79 -9.84 -2.14
N ALA A 70 -10.16 -9.07 -3.04
CA ALA A 70 -9.18 -8.06 -2.67
C ALA A 70 -9.82 -6.81 -2.06
N ASP A 71 -11.09 -6.53 -2.37
CA ASP A 71 -11.90 -5.42 -1.87
C ASP A 71 -11.17 -4.06 -1.88
N ALA A 72 -10.48 -3.79 -2.99
CA ALA A 72 -9.54 -2.68 -3.10
C ALA A 72 -9.59 -1.98 -4.47
N GLY A 73 -10.75 -2.05 -5.12
CA GLY A 73 -10.99 -1.48 -6.45
C GLY A 73 -10.70 -2.46 -7.59
N GLN A 74 -10.43 -1.91 -8.76
CA GLN A 74 -10.20 -2.70 -9.98
C GLN A 74 -8.76 -3.22 -10.06
N ILE A 75 -8.54 -4.27 -10.83
CA ILE A 75 -7.19 -4.87 -10.95
C ILE A 75 -6.15 -3.88 -11.50
N GLU A 76 -6.55 -2.96 -12.38
CA GLU A 76 -5.67 -1.93 -12.92
C GLU A 76 -5.22 -0.91 -11.86
N GLU A 77 -6.10 -0.58 -10.90
CA GLU A 77 -5.75 0.29 -9.77
C GLU A 77 -4.77 -0.42 -8.83
N LEU A 78 -4.95 -1.73 -8.60
CA LEU A 78 -4.03 -2.53 -7.81
C LEU A 78 -2.62 -2.58 -8.40
N ILE A 79 -2.50 -2.66 -9.73
CA ILE A 79 -1.21 -2.60 -10.43
C ILE A 79 -0.53 -1.25 -10.16
N SER A 80 -1.27 -0.15 -10.30
CA SER A 80 -0.74 1.19 -10.03
C SER A 80 -0.33 1.35 -8.57
N GLN A 81 -1.14 0.87 -7.63
CA GLN A 81 -0.80 0.85 -6.20
C GLN A 81 0.49 0.08 -5.95
N ALA A 82 0.66 -1.10 -6.55
CA ALA A 82 1.88 -1.90 -6.40
C ALA A 82 3.12 -1.19 -6.98
N GLN A 83 2.98 -0.52 -8.12
CA GLN A 83 4.06 0.28 -8.72
C GLN A 83 4.44 1.48 -7.84
N ASP A 84 3.46 2.16 -7.26
CA ASP A 84 3.70 3.28 -6.36
C ASP A 84 4.29 2.82 -5.03
N GLU A 85 3.92 1.64 -4.55
CA GLU A 85 4.51 1.02 -3.37
C GLU A 85 6.01 0.74 -3.57
N ILE A 86 6.41 0.22 -4.73
CA ILE A 86 7.83 0.02 -5.06
C ILE A 86 8.62 1.35 -5.03
N LYS A 87 8.04 2.42 -5.58
CA LYS A 87 8.64 3.76 -5.51
C LYS A 87 8.70 4.26 -4.06
N LEU A 88 7.65 4.01 -3.28
CA LEU A 88 7.57 4.40 -1.87
C LEU A 88 8.61 3.67 -1.04
N ILE A 89 8.80 2.36 -1.21
CA ILE A 89 9.82 1.58 -0.51
C ILE A 89 11.21 2.19 -0.72
N SER A 90 11.50 2.65 -1.94
CA SER A 90 12.78 3.32 -2.24
C SER A 90 12.95 4.64 -1.47
N LYS A 91 11.89 5.43 -1.32
CA LYS A 91 11.90 6.66 -0.50
C LYS A 91 11.94 6.37 1.00
N MET A 92 11.19 5.38 1.45
CA MET A 92 11.18 4.94 2.85
C MET A 92 12.54 4.44 3.30
N ALA A 93 13.30 3.82 2.40
CA ALA A 93 14.68 3.41 2.64
C ALA A 93 15.62 4.61 2.87
N GLU A 94 15.39 5.72 2.17
CA GLU A 94 16.13 6.97 2.34
C GLU A 94 15.72 7.69 3.63
N TRP A 95 14.41 7.79 3.91
CA TRP A 95 13.88 8.53 5.05
C TRP A 95 14.02 7.83 6.39
N ARG A 96 14.19 6.49 6.40
CA ARG A 96 14.34 5.67 7.61
C ARG A 96 13.28 5.97 8.67
N ALA A 97 12.03 6.12 8.26
CA ALA A 97 10.91 6.51 9.12
C ALA A 97 10.60 5.55 10.30
N TRP A 98 11.34 4.44 10.42
CA TRP A 98 11.31 3.52 11.57
C TRP A 98 12.25 3.93 12.71
N GLU A 99 13.08 4.94 12.50
CA GLU A 99 13.92 5.51 13.56
C GLU A 99 13.06 6.34 14.54
N PRO A 100 13.50 6.50 15.80
CA PRO A 100 12.84 7.39 16.75
C PRO A 100 12.76 8.82 16.21
N LEU A 101 11.79 9.58 16.71
CA LEU A 101 11.57 10.97 16.32
C LEU A 101 12.86 11.79 16.51
N GLU A 102 13.35 12.42 15.43
CA GLU A 102 14.57 13.24 15.44
C GLU A 102 14.44 14.41 16.43
N ASP A 103 13.34 15.18 16.30
CA ASP A 103 13.04 16.31 17.17
C ASP A 103 11.97 15.95 18.19
N GLN A 104 12.31 16.06 19.48
CA GLN A 104 11.35 15.89 20.56
C GLN A 104 10.32 17.02 20.52
N ILE A 105 9.07 16.67 20.84
CA ILE A 105 7.95 17.61 20.80
C ILE A 105 8.21 18.74 21.81
N PRO A 106 8.21 20.02 21.39
CA PRO A 106 8.30 21.14 22.31
C PRO A 106 7.12 21.14 23.31
N PRO A 107 7.35 21.51 24.57
CA PRO A 107 6.28 21.56 25.56
C PRO A 107 5.18 22.51 25.09
N ARG A 108 3.92 22.07 25.19
CA ARG A 108 2.69 22.79 24.83
C ARG A 108 2.42 23.00 23.33
N GLN A 109 3.21 22.42 22.41
CA GLN A 109 3.01 22.54 20.95
C GLN A 109 1.62 22.04 20.48
N TRP A 110 1.13 20.96 21.07
CA TRP A 110 -0.17 20.35 20.75
C TRP A 110 -1.25 20.63 21.81
N GLU A 111 -1.02 21.60 22.69
CA GLU A 111 -2.05 22.09 23.61
C GLU A 111 -2.89 23.15 22.89
N TYR A 112 -4.04 22.73 22.37
CA TYR A 112 -5.07 23.64 21.85
C TYR A 112 -5.75 24.43 22.99
N PHE A 113 -6.76 25.24 22.65
CA PHE A 113 -7.51 26.06 23.61
C PHE A 113 -8.19 25.19 24.68
N LYS A 114 -7.63 25.16 25.89
CA LYS A 114 -8.31 24.63 27.08
C LYS A 114 -9.52 25.54 27.33
N LYS A 115 -10.75 25.01 27.19
CA LYS A 115 -11.96 25.78 27.50
C LYS A 115 -11.87 26.29 28.94
N ALA A 116 -12.08 27.59 29.15
CA ALA A 116 -12.22 28.13 30.49
C ALA A 116 -13.39 27.40 31.18
N PRO A 117 -13.28 27.06 32.48
CA PRO A 117 -14.42 26.50 33.21
C PRO A 117 -15.56 27.52 33.15
N SER A 118 -16.72 27.09 32.66
CA SER A 118 -17.95 27.86 32.73
C SER A 118 -18.22 28.15 34.21
N THR A 119 -18.06 29.41 34.61
CA THR A 119 -18.47 29.87 35.93
C THR A 119 -19.99 29.93 35.89
N GLU A 120 -20.64 28.93 36.48
CA GLU A 120 -22.07 28.97 36.83
C GLU A 120 -22.32 29.92 38.01
#